data_AF-A0A7L0P0D4-F1
#
_entry.id   AF-A0A7L0P0D4-F1
#
_cell.length_a   1.000
_cell.length_b   1.000
_cell.length_c   1.000
_cell.angle_alpha   90.00
_cell.angle_beta   90.00
_cell.angle_gamma   90.00
#
_symmetry.space_group_name_H-M   'P 1'
#
loop_
_entity.id
_entity.type
_entity.pdbx_description
1 polymer ?
#
loop_
_entity_poly.entity_id
_entity_poly.type
_entity_poly.pdbx_seq_one_letter_code
_entity_poly.pdbx_strand_id
1 'polypeptide(L)' 'MYIETSRPRLEGEKARLVSPIFSVAPKNPYGATSTSYCVSFYYHMYGQHIGERPP' A
#
# COMPACT_ATOMS: atom_id res chain seq x y z
N MET A 1 9.15 2.09 -5.52
CA MET A 1 9.24 2.75 -4.21
C MET A 1 10.31 2.04 -3.40
N TYR A 2 11.16 2.77 -2.67
CA TYR A 2 12.17 2.21 -1.76
C TYR A 2 12.03 2.89 -0.39
N ILE A 3 12.02 2.09 0.68
CA ILE A 3 11.93 2.57 2.06
C ILE A 3 13.07 1.89 2.80
N GLU A 4 14.05 2.67 3.25
CA GLU A 4 15.17 2.16 4.04
C GLU A 4 14.78 2.06 5.51
N THR A 5 14.87 0.85 6.07
CA THR A 5 14.56 0.56 7.48
C THR A 5 15.80 0.15 8.28
N SER A 6 16.99 0.35 7.72
CA SER A 6 18.27 0.08 8.39
C SER A 6 18.53 1.11 9.51
N ARG A 7 19.51 0.84 10.38
CA ARG A 7 19.93 1.82 11.40
C ARG A 7 20.31 3.13 10.70
N PRO A 8 19.86 4.30 11.21
CA PRO A 8 19.39 4.55 12.57
C PRO A 8 17.86 4.57 12.75
N ARG A 9 17.08 3.98 11.83
CA ARG A 9 15.61 3.92 11.98
C ARG A 9 15.22 3.23 13.29
N LEU A 10 14.16 3.72 13.92
CA LEU A 10 13.67 3.23 15.20
C LEU A 10 12.47 2.31 14.99
N GLU A 11 12.35 1.33 15.88
CA GLU A 11 11.19 0.45 15.90
C GLU A 11 9.90 1.26 16.09
N GLY A 12 8.86 0.91 15.32
CA GLY A 12 7.58 1.60 15.33
C GLY A 12 7.47 2.82 14.41
N GLU A 13 8.57 3.29 13.79
CA GLU A 13 8.49 4.31 12.73
C GLU A 13 7.72 3.78 11.51
N LYS A 14 6.89 4.63 10.89
CA LYS A 14 6.01 4.24 9.79
C LYS A 14 6.17 5.18 8.59
N ALA A 15 6.40 4.59 7.42
CA ALA A 15 6.27 5.27 6.14
C ALA A 15 4.88 5.01 5.54
N ARG A 16 4.27 6.01 4.92
CA ARG A 16 2.96 5.91 4.26
C ARG A 16 3.08 6.30 2.80
N LEU A 17 2.69 5.40 1.91
CA LEU A 17 2.47 5.68 0.50
C LEU A 17 0.97 5.78 0.25
N VAL A 18 0.53 6.94 -0.23
CA VAL A 18 -0.90 7.24 -0.42
C VAL A 18 -1.16 7.45 -1.90
N SER A 19 -2.16 6.77 -2.46
CA SER A 19 -2.59 6.96 -3.84
C SER A 19 -3.41 8.25 -3.98
N PRO A 20 -3.58 8.78 -5.20
CA PRO A 20 -4.63 9.75 -5.47
C PRO A 20 -6.03 9.19 -5.15
N ILE A 21 -7.01 10.08 -5.11
CA ILE A 21 -8.43 9.73 -5.01
C ILE A 21 -8.91 9.29 -6.39
N PHE A 22 -9.52 8.11 -6.50
CA PHE A 22 -10.12 7.60 -7.73
C PHE A 22 -11.64 7.85 -7.72
N SER A 23 -12.15 8.56 -8.72
CA SER A 23 -13.59 8.68 -8.96
C SER A 23 -14.13 7.32 -9.44
N VAL A 24 -14.96 6.68 -8.63
CA VAL A 24 -15.59 5.38 -8.91
C VAL A 24 -17.04 5.51 -9.42
N ALA A 25 -17.33 6.61 -10.13
CA ALA A 25 -18.68 6.87 -10.62
C ALA A 25 -19.19 5.74 -11.53
N PRO A 26 -20.46 5.31 -11.39
CA PRO A 26 -21.05 4.29 -12.25
C PRO A 26 -21.01 4.74 -13.71
N LYS A 27 -20.49 3.88 -14.61
CA LYS A 27 -20.39 4.20 -16.03
C LYS A 27 -21.75 4.16 -16.77
N ASN A 28 -22.80 3.63 -16.15
CA ASN A 28 -24.12 3.49 -16.78
C ASN A 28 -25.24 4.16 -15.95
N PRO A 29 -26.00 5.13 -16.51
CA PRO A 29 -27.15 5.73 -15.84
C PRO A 29 -28.40 4.83 -15.80
N TYR A 30 -28.44 3.70 -16.52
CA TYR A 30 -29.60 2.81 -16.63
C TYR A 30 -29.46 1.45 -15.92
N GLY A 31 -28.40 1.21 -15.14
CA GLY A 31 -28.25 -0.04 -14.40
C GLY A 31 -27.01 -0.12 -13.53
N ALA A 32 -27.09 -0.89 -12.45
CA ALA A 32 -26.01 -1.10 -11.48
C ALA A 32 -24.83 -1.83 -12.13
N THR A 33 -23.90 -1.09 -12.72
CA THR A 33 -22.59 -1.62 -13.12
C THR A 33 -21.65 -1.46 -11.93
N SER A 34 -21.42 -2.54 -11.19
CA SER A 34 -20.36 -2.59 -10.19
C SER A 34 -19.01 -2.47 -10.91
N THR A 35 -18.42 -1.28 -10.89
CA THR A 35 -17.09 -1.08 -11.45
C THR A 35 -16.09 -1.52 -10.39
N SER A 36 -15.55 -2.74 -10.53
CA SER A 36 -14.52 -3.26 -9.62
C SER A 36 -13.14 -2.75 -10.02
N TYR A 37 -12.33 -2.37 -9.03
CA TYR A 37 -10.95 -1.94 -9.22
C TYR A 37 -10.02 -2.87 -8.45
N CYS A 38 -8.91 -3.27 -9.08
CA CYS A 38 -7.90 -4.13 -8.48
C CYS A 38 -6.59 -3.34 -8.32
N VAL A 39 -5.98 -3.43 -7.15
CA VAL A 39 -4.63 -2.87 -6.90
C VAL A 39 -3.65 -4.03 -6.80
N SER A 40 -2.67 -4.05 -7.70
CA SER A 40 -1.61 -5.05 -7.73
C SER A 40 -0.26 -4.35 -7.66
N PHE A 41 0.66 -4.87 -6.84
CA PHE A 41 2.02 -4.35 -6.74
C PHE A 41 3.00 -5.47 -6.38
N TYR A 42 4.25 -5.30 -6.78
CA TYR A 42 5.36 -6.14 -6.35
C TYR A 42 6.02 -5.53 -5.13
N TYR A 43 6.52 -6.38 -4.25
CA TYR A 43 7.33 -5.97 -3.11
C TYR A 43 8.56 -6.86 -3.01
N HIS A 44 9.63 -6.30 -2.45
CA HIS A 44 10.83 -7.01 -2.08
C HIS A 44 11.28 -6.47 -0.74
N MET A 45 11.48 -7.35 0.23
CA MET A 45 11.97 -6.96 1.54
C MET A 45 13.29 -7.66 1.81
N TYR A 46 14.28 -6.88 2.23
CA TYR A 46 15.63 -7.35 2.49
C TYR A 46 16.10 -6.82 3.84
N GLY A 47 16.49 -7.73 4.72
CA GLY A 47 17.01 -7.40 6.05
C GLY A 47 16.78 -8.54 7.03
N GLN A 48 17.70 -8.72 7.97
CA GLN A 48 17.62 -9.77 9.00
C GLN A 48 16.37 -9.61 9.88
N HIS A 49 15.97 -8.35 10.14
CA HIS A 49 14.88 -8.01 11.05
C HIS A 49 13.55 -7.74 10.36
N ILE A 50 13.41 -8.09 9.08
CA ILE A 50 12.18 -7.79 8.35
C ILE A 50 11.03 -8.67 8.85
N GLY A 51 9.90 -8.05 9.21
CA GLY A 51 8.71 -8.76 9.64
C GLY A 51 8.78 -9.28 11.08
N GLU A 52 9.83 -8.91 11.83
CA GLU A 52 9.87 -9.17 13.27
C GLU A 52 8.74 -8.43 13.97
N ARG A 53 8.08 -9.11 14.90
CA ARG A 53 7.05 -8.51 15.74
C ARG A 53 7.73 -7.82 16.92
N PRO A 54 7.43 -6.53 17.18
CA PRO A 54 7.83 -5.89 18.43
C PRO A 54 7.30 -6.67 19.64
N PRO A 55 8.07 -6.78 20.74
CA PRO A 55 7.55 -7.30 22.01
C PRO A 55 6.32 -6.51 22.51
#